data_AF-A0A6S7LDM1-F1
#
_entry.id   AF-A0A6S7LDM1-F1
#
_cell.length_a   1.000
_cell.length_b   1.000
_cell.length_c   1.000
_cell.angle_alpha   90.00
_cell.angle_beta   90.00
_cell.angle_gamma   90.00
#
_symmetry.space_group_name_H-M   'P 1'
#
loop_
_entity.id
_entity.type
_entity.pdbx_description
1 polymer ?
#
loop_
_entity_poly.entity_id
_entity_poly.type
_entity_poly.pdbx_seq_one_letter_code
_entity_poly.pdbx_strand_id
1 'polypeptide(L)'
;MNRLKSVNVTGQLCKLTVDQDDILSDAVAFYKNPSFDPERPFRVSFRGQPAIDTGGVLRVFFSAVKEKFCAAELFSIFEGPHSRLLFRYDQSCLAAGIPEILGKLVAQSLVHGCGGFPYLAPSHYYYIATTDIQRASAYASIYDVYDTEKRDMLDKLISAKENDELQELNSSEPFLNVLQDSGLVTLPNVDNSIAIAEAMVSYHVLVKRAVMLDNFAKGLQTLGILEEIRKNPSQFEEVFLHNENAVSASAVLQSIVFKPEDATMYAMLASFINDASEQELESLLKFITGISSVPFVRVALEVNSTSTSIFASTCLMKLCLPAMLGTLDQESFNSSMSAAIRQEGKEFTSC
;
A
#
# COMPACT_ATOMS: atom_id res chain seq x y z
N MET A 1 0.83 16.71 2.13
CA MET A 1 1.05 15.98 3.41
C MET A 1 2.04 16.62 4.41
N ASN A 2 2.54 17.86 4.22
CA ASN A 2 3.41 18.57 5.20
C ASN A 2 2.71 18.99 6.52
N ARG A 3 1.66 18.28 6.96
CA ARG A 3 0.79 18.66 8.09
C ARG A 3 0.49 17.54 9.08
N LEU A 4 1.11 16.36 8.98
CA LEU A 4 1.16 15.49 10.14
C LEU A 4 2.02 16.22 11.18
N LYS A 5 1.41 16.58 12.33
CA LYS A 5 2.13 17.22 13.42
C LYS A 5 3.42 16.43 13.65
N SER A 6 4.55 17.12 13.80
CA SER A 6 5.74 16.50 14.36
C SER A 6 5.32 15.90 15.70
N VAL A 7 5.07 14.60 15.73
CA VAL A 7 4.83 13.89 16.97
C VAL A 7 6.13 14.05 17.74
N ASN A 8 6.08 14.71 18.90
CA ASN A 8 7.22 14.78 19.78
C ASN A 8 7.41 13.40 20.37
N VAL A 9 8.23 12.61 19.70
CA VAL A 9 8.61 11.28 20.14
C VAL A 9 9.47 11.45 21.39
N THR A 10 9.02 10.92 22.53
CA THR A 10 9.68 11.11 23.83
C THR A 10 9.94 9.78 24.52
N GLY A 11 10.91 9.75 25.44
CA GLY A 11 11.21 8.55 26.24
C GLY A 11 12.31 7.65 25.66
N GLN A 12 12.43 6.45 26.23
CA GLN A 12 13.52 5.52 25.94
C GLN A 12 13.37 4.92 24.53
N LEU A 13 14.46 4.85 23.77
CA LEU A 13 14.49 4.20 22.47
C LEU A 13 13.93 2.76 22.53
N CYS A 14 12.99 2.47 21.64
CA CYS A 14 12.44 1.16 21.37
C CYS A 14 13.15 0.57 20.14
N LYS A 15 13.77 -0.59 20.30
CA LYS A 15 14.49 -1.28 19.21
C LYS A 15 13.77 -2.57 18.87
N LEU A 16 13.38 -2.72 17.60
CA LEU A 16 12.89 -3.96 17.03
C LEU A 16 14.01 -4.63 16.22
N THR A 17 14.40 -5.82 16.63
CA THR A 17 15.32 -6.66 15.86
C THR A 17 14.52 -7.70 15.10
N VAL A 18 14.55 -7.65 13.77
CA VAL A 18 13.78 -8.55 12.91
C VAL A 18 14.66 -9.54 12.17
N ASP A 19 14.16 -10.75 11.98
CA ASP A 19 14.64 -11.66 10.94
C ASP A 19 14.01 -11.29 9.58
N GLN A 20 14.76 -11.40 8.49
CA GLN A 20 14.24 -11.10 7.16
C GLN A 20 13.20 -12.14 6.73
N ASP A 21 13.40 -13.40 7.12
CA ASP A 21 12.48 -14.49 6.79
C ASP A 21 11.19 -14.41 7.63
N ASP A 22 11.30 -14.05 8.91
CA ASP A 22 10.17 -13.98 9.87
C ASP A 22 9.63 -12.57 10.13
N ILE A 23 9.93 -11.61 9.24
CA ILE A 23 9.66 -10.17 9.46
C ILE A 23 8.19 -9.86 9.84
N LEU A 24 7.21 -10.57 9.28
CA LEU A 24 5.79 -10.38 9.59
C LEU A 24 5.45 -10.88 11.00
N SER A 25 5.96 -12.04 11.39
CA SER A 25 5.78 -12.61 12.74
C SER A 25 6.42 -11.72 13.80
N ASP A 26 7.63 -11.25 13.57
CA ASP A 26 8.36 -10.35 14.47
C ASP A 26 7.63 -9.00 14.62
N ALA A 27 7.13 -8.44 13.52
CA ALA A 27 6.34 -7.21 13.55
C ALA A 27 5.04 -7.41 14.36
N VAL A 28 4.29 -8.47 14.10
CA VAL A 28 3.04 -8.76 14.83
C VAL A 28 3.30 -8.93 16.33
N ALA A 29 4.34 -9.69 16.70
CA ALA A 29 4.71 -9.86 18.11
C ALA A 29 5.05 -8.52 18.79
N PHE A 30 5.73 -7.63 18.07
CA PHE A 30 6.07 -6.30 18.55
C PHE A 30 4.84 -5.42 18.80
N TYR A 31 3.97 -5.25 17.81
CA TYR A 31 2.78 -4.38 17.93
C TYR A 31 1.68 -4.96 18.82
N LYS A 32 1.68 -6.28 19.03
CA LYS A 32 0.76 -6.95 19.97
C LYS A 32 1.20 -6.84 21.42
N ASN A 33 2.47 -6.48 21.67
CA ASN A 33 3.00 -6.41 23.03
C ASN A 33 2.20 -5.39 23.85
N PRO A 34 1.69 -5.73 25.04
CA PRO A 34 0.96 -4.79 25.90
C PRO A 34 1.77 -3.56 26.33
N SER A 35 3.10 -3.64 26.27
CA SER A 35 4.02 -2.53 26.55
C SER A 35 4.38 -1.72 25.31
N PHE A 36 3.76 -2.00 24.15
CA PHE A 36 3.91 -1.19 22.95
C PHE A 36 3.45 0.23 23.24
N ASP A 37 4.35 1.18 22.97
CA ASP A 37 4.10 2.60 23.12
C ASP A 37 4.56 3.30 21.82
N PRO A 38 3.61 3.80 21.02
CA PRO A 38 3.91 4.41 19.73
C PRO A 38 4.61 5.77 19.85
N GLU A 39 4.61 6.40 21.03
CA GLU A 39 5.26 7.71 21.25
C GLU A 39 6.76 7.58 21.50
N ARG A 40 7.28 6.36 21.64
CA ARG A 40 8.71 6.11 21.86
C ARG A 40 9.51 6.17 20.56
N PRO A 41 10.79 6.60 20.62
CA PRO A 41 11.67 6.53 19.46
C PRO A 41 11.75 5.09 18.97
N PHE A 42 11.47 4.87 17.70
CA PHE A 42 11.45 3.55 17.09
C PHE A 42 12.66 3.37 16.18
N ARG A 43 13.35 2.25 16.34
CA ARG A 43 14.43 1.83 15.44
C ARG A 43 14.28 0.37 15.07
N VAL A 44 14.60 0.05 13.82
CA VAL A 44 14.63 -1.33 13.33
C VAL A 44 16.06 -1.73 13.00
N SER A 45 16.41 -2.98 13.29
CA SER A 45 17.65 -3.61 12.80
C SER A 45 17.37 -5.02 12.32
N PHE A 46 17.91 -5.39 11.17
CA PHE A 46 17.88 -6.77 10.68
C PHE A 46 18.97 -7.60 11.35
N ARG A 47 18.65 -8.84 11.78
CA ARG A 47 19.63 -9.76 12.37
C ARG A 47 20.78 -10.00 11.40
N GLY A 48 22.00 -10.01 11.92
CA GLY A 48 23.20 -10.27 11.12
C GLY A 48 23.63 -9.11 10.21
N GLN A 49 22.89 -7.99 10.16
CA GLN A 49 23.28 -6.83 9.36
C GLN A 49 23.86 -5.72 10.26
N PRO A 50 25.06 -5.18 9.94
CA PRO A 50 25.72 -4.15 10.74
C PRO A 50 25.11 -2.75 10.58
N ALA A 51 24.06 -2.59 9.76
CA ALA A 51 23.47 -1.31 9.41
C ALA A 51 22.90 -0.58 10.64
N ILE A 52 23.36 0.66 10.85
CA ILE A 52 22.82 1.59 11.85
C ILE A 52 21.66 2.34 11.19
N ASP A 53 20.49 2.27 11.82
CA ASP A 53 19.25 2.88 11.36
C ASP A 53 19.40 4.40 11.12
N THR A 54 19.44 4.78 9.85
CA THR A 54 19.44 6.16 9.35
C THR A 54 18.21 6.44 8.48
N GLY A 55 17.13 5.66 8.62
CA GLY A 55 15.83 5.87 7.96
C GLY A 55 15.55 4.97 6.74
N GLY A 56 16.57 4.47 6.05
CA GLY A 56 16.39 3.51 4.94
C GLY A 56 15.93 2.13 5.41
N VAL A 57 16.48 1.67 6.54
CA VAL A 57 16.10 0.39 7.17
C VAL A 57 14.62 0.39 7.58
N LEU A 58 14.13 1.50 8.14
CA LEU A 58 12.71 1.66 8.48
C LEU A 58 11.80 1.57 7.25
N ARG A 59 12.15 2.24 6.14
CA ARG A 59 11.39 2.16 4.88
C ARG A 59 11.30 0.73 4.37
N VAL A 60 12.44 0.03 4.30
CA VAL A 60 12.51 -1.37 3.87
C VAL A 60 11.64 -2.25 4.76
N PHE A 61 11.74 -2.09 6.09
CA PHE A 61 10.92 -2.84 7.04
C PHE A 61 9.42 -2.62 6.83
N PHE A 62 8.95 -1.36 6.82
CA PHE A 62 7.53 -1.06 6.69
C PHE A 62 6.97 -1.52 5.36
N SER A 63 7.69 -1.32 4.25
CA SER A 63 7.28 -1.80 2.94
C SER A 63 7.19 -3.33 2.89
N ALA A 64 8.21 -4.03 3.38
CA ALA A 64 8.21 -5.50 3.39
C ALA A 64 7.07 -6.08 4.23
N VAL A 65 6.80 -5.54 5.43
CA VAL A 65 5.73 -6.07 6.28
C VAL A 65 4.34 -5.82 5.67
N LYS A 66 4.10 -4.63 5.09
CA LYS A 66 2.82 -4.33 4.40
C LYS A 66 2.60 -5.27 3.23
N GLU A 67 3.62 -5.52 2.41
CA GLU A 67 3.54 -6.48 1.30
C GLU A 67 3.22 -7.89 1.80
N LYS A 68 3.85 -8.36 2.89
CA LYS A 68 3.52 -9.67 3.48
C LYS A 68 2.09 -9.77 4.01
N PHE A 69 1.52 -8.67 4.51
CA PHE A 69 0.10 -8.60 4.87
C PHE A 69 -0.81 -8.73 3.64
N CYS A 70 -0.48 -8.03 2.55
CA CYS A 70 -1.25 -8.07 1.30
C CYS A 70 -1.14 -9.42 0.58
N ALA A 71 0.02 -10.07 0.63
CA ALA A 71 0.29 -11.37 0.00
C ALA A 71 -0.37 -12.57 0.70
N ALA A 72 -1.07 -12.34 1.83
CA ALA A 72 -1.76 -13.37 2.61
C ALA A 72 -0.86 -14.54 3.07
N GLU A 73 0.43 -14.29 3.36
CA GLU A 73 1.37 -15.33 3.78
C GLU A 73 0.99 -15.98 5.13
N LEU A 74 0.77 -15.16 6.17
CA LEU A 74 0.37 -15.63 7.51
C LEU A 74 -1.09 -15.35 7.84
N PHE A 75 -1.68 -14.30 7.26
CA PHE A 75 -3.03 -13.85 7.56
C PHE A 75 -3.81 -13.58 6.28
N SER A 76 -4.91 -14.29 6.06
CA SER A 76 -5.82 -14.05 4.92
C SER A 76 -6.87 -13.00 5.27
N ILE A 77 -6.43 -11.78 5.61
CA ILE A 77 -7.32 -10.67 6.01
C ILE A 77 -7.78 -9.79 4.82
N PHE A 78 -7.37 -10.11 3.60
CA PHE A 78 -7.73 -9.40 2.38
C PHE A 78 -8.20 -10.33 1.27
N GLU A 79 -8.94 -9.77 0.33
CA GLU A 79 -9.30 -10.37 -0.96
C GLU A 79 -9.30 -9.29 -2.07
N GLY A 80 -9.07 -9.71 -3.31
CA GLY A 80 -9.01 -8.81 -4.46
C GLY A 80 -7.62 -8.63 -5.08
N PRO A 81 -7.51 -7.83 -6.14
CA PRO A 81 -6.23 -7.47 -6.72
C PRO A 81 -5.46 -6.53 -5.79
N HIS A 82 -4.13 -6.53 -5.90
CA HIS A 82 -3.23 -5.74 -5.04
C HIS A 82 -3.54 -4.23 -5.06
N SER A 83 -4.02 -3.71 -6.18
CA SER A 83 -4.41 -2.30 -6.35
C SER A 83 -5.77 -1.95 -5.73
N ARG A 84 -6.54 -2.94 -5.26
CA ARG A 84 -7.92 -2.73 -4.81
C ARG A 84 -8.39 -3.81 -3.82
N LEU A 85 -7.69 -3.94 -2.72
CA LEU A 85 -7.99 -4.90 -1.65
C LEU A 85 -9.24 -4.51 -0.86
N LEU A 86 -10.10 -5.50 -0.61
CA LEU A 86 -11.13 -5.47 0.41
C LEU A 86 -10.66 -6.25 1.62
N PHE A 87 -11.00 -5.79 2.83
CA PHE A 87 -10.80 -6.62 4.02
C PHE A 87 -11.68 -7.88 3.91
N ARG A 88 -11.17 -9.03 4.31
CA ARG A 88 -11.98 -10.24 4.44
C ARG A 88 -12.42 -10.38 5.89
N TYR A 89 -13.67 -10.77 6.12
CA TYR A 89 -14.07 -11.17 7.48
C TYR A 89 -13.37 -12.47 7.86
N ASP A 90 -12.57 -12.41 8.92
CA ASP A 90 -11.91 -13.57 9.53
C ASP A 90 -11.95 -13.41 11.05
N GLN A 91 -12.72 -14.29 11.70
CA GLN A 91 -12.97 -14.20 13.15
C GLN A 91 -11.70 -14.47 13.97
N SER A 92 -10.79 -15.33 13.50
CA SER A 92 -9.55 -15.64 14.19
C SER A 92 -8.59 -14.45 14.18
N CYS A 93 -8.45 -13.80 13.02
CA CYS A 93 -7.66 -12.59 12.85
C CYS A 93 -8.25 -11.42 13.65
N LEU A 94 -9.58 -11.28 13.67
CA LEU A 94 -10.26 -10.27 14.47
C LEU A 94 -10.01 -10.49 15.96
N ALA A 95 -10.18 -11.71 16.46
CA ALA A 95 -9.94 -12.06 17.86
C ALA A 95 -8.47 -11.85 18.26
N ALA A 96 -7.54 -12.08 17.33
CA ALA A 96 -6.11 -11.86 17.54
C ALA A 96 -5.68 -10.38 17.40
N GLY A 97 -6.58 -9.47 16.99
CA GLY A 97 -6.31 -8.05 16.82
C GLY A 97 -5.47 -7.71 15.58
N ILE A 98 -5.48 -8.59 14.57
CA ILE A 98 -4.60 -8.46 13.39
C ILE A 98 -4.89 -7.18 12.58
N PRO A 99 -6.16 -6.82 12.26
CA PRO A 99 -6.44 -5.56 11.57
C PRO A 99 -5.95 -4.34 12.37
N GLU A 100 -6.15 -4.31 13.68
CA GLU A 100 -5.64 -3.23 14.54
C GLU A 100 -4.11 -3.13 14.51
N ILE A 101 -3.41 -4.26 14.53
CA ILE A 101 -1.95 -4.30 14.40
C ILE A 101 -1.50 -3.70 13.07
N LEU A 102 -2.16 -4.06 11.96
CA LEU A 102 -1.87 -3.47 10.66
C LEU A 102 -2.13 -1.95 10.67
N GLY A 103 -3.22 -1.50 11.32
CA GLY A 103 -3.51 -0.07 11.48
C GLY A 103 -2.43 0.68 12.26
N LYS A 104 -1.95 0.11 13.37
CA LYS A 104 -0.82 0.65 14.16
C LYS A 104 0.44 0.80 13.30
N LEU A 105 0.76 -0.24 12.54
CA LEU A 105 1.92 -0.28 11.66
C LEU A 105 1.82 0.78 10.55
N VAL A 106 0.67 0.91 9.90
CA VAL A 106 0.44 1.92 8.85
C VAL A 106 0.54 3.33 9.43
N ALA A 107 -0.07 3.58 10.59
CA ALA A 107 0.02 4.86 11.27
C ALA A 107 1.47 5.26 11.61
N GLN A 108 2.25 4.33 12.17
CA GLN A 108 3.65 4.57 12.50
C GLN A 108 4.48 4.81 11.23
N SER A 109 4.26 4.03 10.17
CA SER A 109 4.90 4.26 8.87
C SER A 109 4.65 5.67 8.33
N LEU A 110 3.44 6.20 8.46
CA LEU A 110 3.09 7.55 8.00
C LEU A 110 3.83 8.63 8.78
N VAL A 111 3.88 8.53 10.11
CA VAL A 111 4.59 9.48 10.96
C VAL A 111 6.09 9.48 10.67
N HIS A 112 6.67 8.33 10.38
CA HIS A 112 8.08 8.21 10.00
C HIS A 112 8.36 8.49 8.51
N GLY A 113 7.37 8.88 7.71
CA GLY A 113 7.55 9.16 6.28
C GLY A 113 7.95 7.94 5.45
N CYS A 114 7.59 6.74 5.90
CA CYS A 114 7.91 5.46 5.25
C CYS A 114 6.83 4.99 4.26
N GLY A 115 6.01 5.92 3.76
CA GLY A 115 4.95 5.64 2.79
C GLY A 115 3.62 5.18 3.41
N GLY A 116 2.58 5.19 2.58
CA GLY A 116 1.19 4.86 2.94
C GLY A 116 0.86 3.38 2.87
N PHE A 117 -0.42 3.08 2.65
CA PHE A 117 -0.97 1.75 2.41
C PHE A 117 -1.93 1.80 1.20
N PRO A 118 -1.42 2.11 -0.01
CA PRO A 118 -2.21 2.45 -1.20
C PRO A 118 -2.79 1.21 -1.89
N TYR A 119 -3.47 0.36 -1.12
CA TYR A 119 -4.02 -0.91 -1.58
C TYR A 119 -5.52 -1.00 -1.39
N LEU A 120 -6.15 -0.13 -0.57
CA LEU A 120 -7.55 -0.29 -0.21
C LEU A 120 -8.47 0.03 -1.38
N ALA A 121 -9.58 -0.68 -1.47
CA ALA A 121 -10.69 -0.24 -2.28
C ALA A 121 -11.25 1.10 -1.75
N PRO A 122 -11.69 2.01 -2.64
CA PRO A 122 -12.34 3.27 -2.27
C PRO A 122 -13.46 3.13 -1.23
N SER A 123 -14.33 2.12 -1.37
CA SER A 123 -15.41 1.87 -0.39
C SER A 123 -14.88 1.66 1.03
N HIS A 124 -13.75 0.96 1.19
CA HIS A 124 -13.14 0.71 2.48
C HIS A 124 -12.50 1.97 3.06
N TYR A 125 -11.76 2.70 2.22
CA TYR A 125 -11.14 3.95 2.62
C TYR A 125 -12.17 4.99 3.09
N TYR A 126 -13.21 5.24 2.29
CA TYR A 126 -14.24 6.21 2.65
C TYR A 126 -15.05 5.77 3.86
N TYR A 127 -15.23 4.47 4.11
CA TYR A 127 -15.81 4.01 5.36
C TYR A 127 -14.94 4.35 6.57
N ILE A 128 -13.62 4.11 6.51
CA ILE A 128 -12.70 4.49 7.61
C ILE A 128 -12.74 6.01 7.86
N ALA A 129 -12.75 6.78 6.77
CA ALA A 129 -12.69 8.24 6.81
C ALA A 129 -14.00 8.91 7.24
N THR A 130 -15.15 8.23 7.12
CA THR A 130 -16.47 8.85 7.37
C THR A 130 -17.34 8.10 8.37
N THR A 131 -17.09 6.82 8.61
CA THR A 131 -17.95 5.87 9.34
C THR A 131 -19.37 5.75 8.77
N ASP A 132 -19.59 6.25 7.56
CA ASP A 132 -20.89 6.28 6.90
C ASP A 132 -20.94 5.21 5.82
N ILE A 133 -21.72 4.16 6.09
CA ILE A 133 -21.91 3.03 5.17
C ILE A 133 -22.53 3.51 3.85
N GLN A 134 -23.54 4.39 3.88
CA GLN A 134 -24.22 4.81 2.66
C GLN A 134 -23.28 5.59 1.75
N ARG A 135 -22.53 6.53 2.34
CA ARG A 135 -21.55 7.31 1.59
C ARG A 135 -20.42 6.45 1.04
N ALA A 136 -19.93 5.48 1.82
CA ALA A 136 -18.86 4.58 1.41
C ALA A 136 -19.31 3.57 0.35
N SER A 137 -20.54 3.05 0.44
CA SER A 137 -21.10 2.13 -0.56
C SER A 137 -21.29 2.76 -1.93
N ALA A 138 -21.38 4.09 -2.04
CA ALA A 138 -21.38 4.78 -3.33
C ALA A 138 -20.08 4.57 -4.14
N TYR A 139 -19.01 4.10 -3.49
CA TYR A 139 -17.74 3.78 -4.12
C TYR A 139 -17.52 2.27 -4.33
N ALA A 140 -18.51 1.45 -4.00
CA ALA A 140 -18.51 0.02 -4.28
C ALA A 140 -19.02 -0.25 -5.69
N SER A 141 -18.46 -1.28 -6.33
CA SER A 141 -18.92 -1.78 -7.61
C SER A 141 -19.25 -3.27 -7.53
N ILE A 142 -20.07 -3.77 -8.45
CA ILE A 142 -20.24 -5.22 -8.67
C ILE A 142 -18.91 -5.93 -8.91
N TYR A 143 -17.95 -5.26 -9.56
CA TYR A 143 -16.60 -5.81 -9.77
C TYR A 143 -15.81 -5.98 -8.48
N ASP A 144 -16.20 -5.32 -7.39
CA ASP A 144 -15.60 -5.51 -6.06
C ASP A 144 -16.13 -6.77 -5.36
N VAL A 145 -17.18 -7.41 -5.87
CA VAL A 145 -17.59 -8.74 -5.40
C VAL A 145 -16.67 -9.78 -6.03
N TYR A 146 -15.57 -10.14 -5.37
CA TYR A 146 -14.53 -11.03 -5.94
C TYR A 146 -14.92 -12.50 -6.02
N ASP A 147 -15.96 -12.91 -5.31
CA ASP A 147 -16.56 -14.23 -5.48
C ASP A 147 -17.30 -14.29 -6.83
N THR A 148 -16.75 -15.07 -7.76
CA THR A 148 -17.23 -15.13 -9.14
C THR A 148 -18.66 -15.66 -9.24
N GLU A 149 -19.03 -16.64 -8.42
CA GLU A 149 -20.39 -17.20 -8.43
C GLU A 149 -21.41 -16.15 -7.96
N LYS A 150 -21.09 -15.41 -6.89
CA LYS A 150 -21.94 -14.30 -6.42
C LYS A 150 -22.01 -13.17 -7.45
N ARG A 151 -20.91 -12.86 -8.13
CA ARG A 151 -20.87 -11.85 -9.18
C ARG A 151 -21.73 -12.24 -10.37
N ASP A 152 -21.65 -13.49 -10.84
CA ASP A 152 -22.47 -14.01 -11.93
C ASP A 152 -23.98 -13.91 -11.60
N MET A 153 -24.36 -14.20 -10.36
CA MET A 153 -25.74 -14.01 -9.89
C MET A 153 -26.17 -12.53 -9.90
N LEU A 154 -25.30 -11.63 -9.46
CA LEU A 154 -25.56 -10.18 -9.50
C LEU A 154 -25.64 -9.65 -10.94
N ASP A 155 -24.80 -10.13 -11.84
CA ASP A 155 -24.82 -9.76 -13.26
C ASP A 155 -26.12 -10.21 -13.92
N LYS A 156 -26.58 -11.44 -13.65
CA LYS A 156 -27.91 -11.91 -14.09
C LYS A 156 -29.04 -11.04 -13.52
N LEU A 157 -28.96 -10.67 -12.25
CA LEU A 157 -29.96 -9.84 -11.57
C LEU A 157 -30.05 -8.43 -12.19
N ILE A 158 -28.92 -7.80 -12.47
CA ILE A 158 -28.85 -6.43 -13.05
C ILE A 158 -29.23 -6.44 -14.55
N SER A 159 -28.91 -7.52 -15.27
CA SER A 159 -29.14 -7.61 -16.71
C SER A 159 -30.58 -7.99 -17.08
N ALA A 160 -31.37 -8.47 -16.11
CA ALA A 160 -32.72 -8.94 -16.35
C ALA A 160 -33.66 -7.80 -16.77
N LYS A 161 -34.44 -8.04 -17.83
CA LYS A 161 -35.42 -7.10 -18.40
C LYS A 161 -36.85 -7.56 -18.21
N GLU A 162 -37.05 -8.85 -17.96
CA GLU A 162 -38.37 -9.46 -17.78
C GLU A 162 -38.38 -10.38 -16.54
N ASN A 163 -39.54 -10.52 -15.91
CA ASN A 163 -39.66 -11.34 -14.68
C ASN A 163 -39.35 -12.82 -14.92
N ASP A 164 -39.53 -13.32 -16.15
CA ASP A 164 -39.25 -14.70 -16.50
C ASP A 164 -37.73 -15.00 -16.45
N GLU A 165 -36.88 -14.03 -16.76
CA GLU A 165 -35.41 -14.14 -16.64
C GLU A 165 -34.96 -14.27 -15.18
N LEU A 166 -35.75 -13.73 -14.23
CA LEU A 166 -35.48 -13.79 -12.80
C LEU A 166 -36.02 -15.06 -12.13
N GLN A 167 -36.89 -15.83 -12.80
CA GLN A 167 -37.45 -17.07 -12.23
C GLN A 167 -36.38 -18.12 -11.94
N GLU A 168 -35.34 -18.20 -12.78
CA GLU A 168 -34.20 -19.11 -12.56
C GLU A 168 -33.46 -18.74 -11.26
N LEU A 169 -33.17 -17.44 -11.04
CA LEU A 169 -32.54 -16.96 -9.80
C LEU A 169 -33.46 -17.19 -8.59
N ASN A 170 -34.74 -16.85 -8.70
CA ASN A 170 -35.71 -17.02 -7.61
C ASN A 170 -35.94 -18.48 -7.21
N SER A 171 -35.59 -19.43 -8.07
CA SER A 171 -35.65 -20.87 -7.80
C SER A 171 -34.29 -21.47 -7.42
N SER A 172 -33.21 -20.68 -7.49
CA SER A 172 -31.84 -21.11 -7.23
C SER A 172 -31.51 -21.00 -5.73
N GLU A 173 -31.38 -22.14 -5.06
CA GLU A 173 -30.99 -22.20 -3.64
C GLU A 173 -29.69 -21.44 -3.34
N PRO A 174 -28.62 -21.53 -4.17
CA PRO A 174 -27.43 -20.68 -4.00
C PRO A 174 -27.74 -19.19 -4.00
N PHE A 175 -28.59 -18.71 -4.92
CA PHE A 175 -28.98 -17.29 -4.97
C PHE A 175 -29.79 -16.88 -3.74
N LEU A 176 -30.76 -17.71 -3.33
CA LEU A 176 -31.59 -17.45 -2.16
C LEU A 176 -30.74 -17.35 -0.88
N ASN A 177 -29.71 -18.18 -0.74
CA ASN A 177 -28.77 -18.10 0.37
C ASN A 177 -27.99 -16.77 0.36
N VAL A 178 -27.48 -16.35 -0.80
CA VAL A 178 -26.74 -15.07 -0.95
C VAL A 178 -27.64 -13.86 -0.69
N LEU A 179 -28.90 -13.92 -1.14
CA LEU A 179 -29.92 -12.90 -0.89
C LEU A 179 -30.23 -12.79 0.62
N GLN A 180 -30.44 -13.93 1.28
CA GLN A 180 -30.71 -14.00 2.71
C GLN A 180 -29.50 -13.57 3.55
N ASP A 181 -28.29 -13.97 3.17
CA ASP A 181 -27.04 -13.52 3.80
C ASP A 181 -26.92 -11.99 3.74
N SER A 182 -27.39 -11.38 2.65
CA SER A 182 -27.45 -9.92 2.48
C SER A 182 -28.55 -9.24 3.29
N GLY A 183 -29.32 -9.99 4.08
CA GLY A 183 -30.43 -9.48 4.88
C GLY A 183 -31.69 -9.17 4.08
N LEU A 184 -31.82 -9.72 2.87
CA LEU A 184 -32.95 -9.47 1.96
C LEU A 184 -33.91 -10.67 1.97
N VAL A 185 -35.20 -10.38 2.04
CA VAL A 185 -36.29 -11.38 2.07
C VAL A 185 -37.24 -11.28 0.87
N THR A 186 -37.19 -10.16 0.15
CA THR A 186 -38.03 -9.93 -1.03
C THR A 186 -37.35 -10.53 -2.25
N LEU A 187 -38.07 -11.39 -2.96
CA LEU A 187 -37.58 -11.95 -4.22
C LEU A 187 -37.48 -10.86 -5.30
N PRO A 188 -36.42 -10.90 -6.13
CA PRO A 188 -36.29 -10.08 -7.32
C PRO A 188 -37.48 -10.15 -8.28
N ASN A 189 -37.84 -8.97 -8.77
CA ASN A 189 -38.64 -8.71 -9.96
C ASN A 189 -38.00 -7.52 -10.72
N VAL A 190 -38.47 -7.24 -11.93
CA VAL A 190 -37.88 -6.17 -12.78
C VAL A 190 -37.93 -4.78 -12.11
N ASP A 191 -38.94 -4.52 -11.27
CA ASP A 191 -39.11 -3.21 -10.62
C ASP A 191 -38.13 -3.01 -9.45
N ASN A 192 -37.63 -4.08 -8.83
CA ASN A 192 -36.77 -4.01 -7.64
C ASN A 192 -35.36 -4.61 -7.82
N SER A 193 -35.05 -5.21 -8.97
CA SER A 193 -33.81 -5.97 -9.22
C SER A 193 -32.57 -5.13 -8.96
N ILE A 194 -32.54 -3.88 -9.43
CA ILE A 194 -31.43 -2.95 -9.25
C ILE A 194 -31.24 -2.61 -7.77
N ALA A 195 -32.31 -2.28 -7.05
CA ALA A 195 -32.24 -1.96 -5.62
C ALA A 195 -31.76 -3.16 -4.78
N ILE A 196 -32.19 -4.37 -5.14
CA ILE A 196 -31.70 -5.61 -4.52
C ILE A 196 -30.21 -5.81 -4.83
N ALA A 197 -29.79 -5.63 -6.09
CA ALA A 197 -28.40 -5.76 -6.48
C ALA A 197 -27.50 -4.75 -5.75
N GLU A 198 -27.93 -3.48 -5.63
CA GLU A 198 -27.21 -2.46 -4.86
C GLU A 198 -27.07 -2.83 -3.38
N ALA A 199 -28.14 -3.34 -2.77
CA ALA A 199 -28.11 -3.80 -1.38
C ALA A 199 -27.16 -5.01 -1.20
N MET A 200 -27.21 -5.98 -2.11
CA MET A 200 -26.31 -7.14 -2.12
C MET A 200 -24.85 -6.72 -2.33
N VAL A 201 -24.56 -5.81 -3.27
CA VAL A 201 -23.21 -5.26 -3.48
C VAL A 201 -22.75 -4.52 -2.23
N SER A 202 -23.58 -3.65 -1.66
CA SER A 202 -23.27 -2.93 -0.41
C SER A 202 -22.92 -3.90 0.72
N TYR A 203 -23.69 -4.99 0.87
CA TYR A 203 -23.41 -6.01 1.87
C TYR A 203 -22.12 -6.78 1.59
N HIS A 204 -22.01 -7.31 0.37
CA HIS A 204 -20.89 -8.14 -0.08
C HIS A 204 -19.63 -7.37 -0.38
N VAL A 205 -19.62 -6.05 -0.38
CA VAL A 205 -18.41 -5.21 -0.52
C VAL A 205 -18.09 -4.49 0.78
N LEU A 206 -19.06 -4.02 1.57
CA LEU A 206 -18.77 -3.18 2.74
C LEU A 206 -19.34 -3.70 4.05
N VAL A 207 -20.67 -3.90 4.15
CA VAL A 207 -21.35 -4.07 5.45
C VAL A 207 -20.79 -5.25 6.24
N LYS A 208 -20.62 -6.42 5.60
CA LYS A 208 -20.11 -7.62 6.29
C LYS A 208 -18.65 -7.49 6.77
N ARG A 209 -17.94 -6.43 6.36
CA ARG A 209 -16.52 -6.16 6.69
C ARG A 209 -16.35 -5.01 7.67
N ALA A 210 -17.43 -4.31 8.03
CA ALA A 210 -17.39 -3.13 8.90
C ALA A 210 -16.59 -3.39 10.19
N VAL A 211 -16.76 -4.57 10.81
CA VAL A 211 -16.03 -4.92 12.04
C VAL A 211 -14.50 -5.04 11.85
N MET A 212 -14.05 -5.53 10.69
CA MET A 212 -12.62 -5.61 10.35
C MET A 212 -12.06 -4.22 10.11
N LEU A 213 -12.82 -3.40 9.37
CA LEU A 213 -12.50 -1.99 9.09
C LEU A 213 -12.43 -1.15 10.36
N ASP A 214 -13.37 -1.33 11.29
CA ASP A 214 -13.36 -0.68 12.60
C ASP A 214 -12.14 -1.08 13.42
N ASN A 215 -11.73 -2.35 13.36
CA ASN A 215 -10.53 -2.80 14.06
C ASN A 215 -9.25 -2.23 13.43
N PHE A 216 -9.16 -2.17 12.11
CA PHE A 216 -8.08 -1.47 11.42
C PHE A 216 -8.05 0.04 11.75
N ALA A 217 -9.22 0.68 11.77
CA ALA A 217 -9.36 2.09 12.14
C ALA A 217 -8.92 2.35 13.58
N LYS A 218 -9.22 1.46 14.55
CA LYS A 218 -8.67 1.53 15.91
C LYS A 218 -7.15 1.57 15.89
N GLY A 219 -6.51 0.77 15.05
CA GLY A 219 -5.07 0.81 14.87
C GLY A 219 -4.58 2.16 14.35
N LEU A 220 -5.29 2.75 13.38
CA LEU A 220 -4.98 4.06 12.83
C LEU A 220 -5.17 5.23 13.83
N GLN A 221 -5.83 5.05 14.96
CA GLN A 221 -5.84 6.07 16.04
C GLN A 221 -4.44 6.31 16.62
N THR A 222 -3.53 5.36 16.43
CA THR A 222 -2.13 5.49 16.80
C THR A 222 -1.55 6.79 16.26
N LEU A 223 -0.96 7.59 17.15
CA LEU A 223 -0.37 8.89 16.83
C LEU A 223 -1.34 9.91 16.21
N GLY A 224 -2.66 9.71 16.37
CA GLY A 224 -3.70 10.63 15.91
C GLY A 224 -3.97 10.58 14.41
N ILE A 225 -3.53 9.53 13.71
CA ILE A 225 -3.64 9.44 12.24
C ILE A 225 -5.10 9.37 11.78
N LEU A 226 -5.95 8.59 12.44
CA LEU A 226 -7.36 8.47 12.09
C LEU A 226 -8.08 9.82 12.17
N GLU A 227 -7.79 10.63 13.18
CA GLU A 227 -8.36 11.96 13.36
C GLU A 227 -7.97 12.89 12.21
N GLU A 228 -6.72 12.84 11.74
CA GLU A 228 -6.26 13.62 10.60
C GLU A 228 -6.88 13.15 9.27
N ILE A 229 -7.04 11.84 9.08
CA ILE A 229 -7.77 11.27 7.94
C ILE A 229 -9.21 11.80 7.93
N ARG A 230 -9.93 11.71 9.06
CA ARG A 230 -11.33 12.14 9.17
C ARG A 230 -11.51 13.65 8.99
N LYS A 231 -10.53 14.46 9.39
CA LYS A 231 -10.54 15.91 9.15
C LYS A 231 -10.32 16.26 7.68
N ASN A 232 -9.50 15.49 6.96
CA ASN A 232 -9.12 15.78 5.57
C ASN A 232 -9.18 14.53 4.65
N PRO A 233 -10.34 13.88 4.45
CA PRO A 233 -10.40 12.61 3.71
C PRO A 233 -9.80 12.68 2.31
N SER A 234 -10.05 13.74 1.54
CA SER A 234 -9.51 13.83 0.17
C SER A 234 -7.98 13.92 0.13
N GLN A 235 -7.33 14.50 1.14
CA GLN A 235 -5.86 14.63 1.17
C GLN A 235 -5.14 13.33 1.51
N PHE A 236 -5.86 12.33 2.03
CA PHE A 236 -5.33 11.02 2.38
C PHE A 236 -5.69 9.95 1.36
N GLU A 237 -6.41 10.28 0.28
CA GLU A 237 -6.75 9.32 -0.78
C GLU A 237 -5.48 8.69 -1.37
N GLU A 238 -4.50 9.50 -1.78
CA GLU A 238 -3.22 9.03 -2.35
C GLU A 238 -2.38 8.19 -1.36
N VAL A 239 -2.76 8.19 -0.08
CA VAL A 239 -2.08 7.41 0.96
C VAL A 239 -2.64 6.00 1.05
N PHE A 240 -3.92 5.82 0.77
CA PHE A 240 -4.65 4.57 1.01
C PHE A 240 -5.24 3.93 -0.25
N LEU A 241 -5.37 4.69 -1.34
CA LEU A 241 -5.88 4.23 -2.62
C LEU A 241 -4.73 4.08 -3.62
N HIS A 242 -4.78 3.00 -4.40
CA HIS A 242 -3.87 2.83 -5.51
C HIS A 242 -4.13 3.90 -6.57
N ASN A 243 -3.05 4.36 -7.21
CA ASN A 243 -3.11 5.28 -8.33
C ASN A 243 -2.29 4.69 -9.48
N GLU A 244 -2.99 4.22 -10.51
CA GLU A 244 -2.45 3.55 -11.72
C GLU A 244 -1.52 4.45 -12.56
N ASN A 245 -1.30 5.72 -12.16
CA ASN A 245 -0.36 6.63 -12.81
C ASN A 245 0.58 7.32 -11.81
N ALA A 246 0.68 6.82 -10.57
CA ALA A 246 1.52 7.43 -9.55
C ALA A 246 3.01 7.39 -9.93
N VAL A 247 3.44 6.33 -10.63
CA VAL A 247 4.84 6.13 -11.03
C VAL A 247 4.96 6.40 -12.53
N SER A 248 5.18 7.66 -12.87
CA SER A 248 5.49 8.09 -14.24
C SER A 248 6.90 8.66 -14.32
N ALA A 249 7.51 8.59 -15.52
CA ALA A 249 8.81 9.20 -15.78
C ALA A 249 8.87 10.67 -15.30
N SER A 250 7.83 11.45 -15.61
CA SER A 250 7.70 12.84 -15.16
C SER A 250 7.72 12.99 -13.64
N ALA A 251 6.95 12.16 -12.91
CA ALA A 251 6.91 12.21 -11.46
C ALA A 251 8.26 11.82 -10.83
N VAL A 252 8.92 10.79 -11.37
CA VAL A 252 10.26 10.37 -10.93
C VAL A 252 11.27 11.49 -11.16
N LEU A 253 11.29 12.11 -12.34
CA LEU A 253 12.20 13.22 -12.66
C LEU A 253 11.99 14.42 -11.73
N GLN A 254 10.73 14.77 -11.45
CA GLN A 254 10.42 15.87 -10.51
C GLN A 254 10.88 15.60 -9.08
N SER A 255 11.05 14.32 -8.70
CA SER A 255 11.57 13.94 -7.39
C SER A 255 13.10 14.09 -7.29
N ILE A 256 13.81 14.12 -8.42
CA ILE A 256 15.28 14.15 -8.45
C ILE A 256 15.79 15.59 -8.45
N VAL A 257 16.79 15.87 -7.62
CA VAL A 257 17.51 17.14 -7.55
C VAL A 257 18.96 16.88 -7.88
N PHE A 258 19.52 17.69 -8.77
CA PHE A 258 20.91 17.61 -9.20
C PHE A 258 21.55 18.99 -9.16
N LYS A 259 22.88 19.05 -9.13
CA LYS A 259 23.61 20.32 -9.21
C LYS A 259 23.78 20.75 -10.67
N PRO A 260 23.87 22.05 -10.99
CA PRO A 260 24.02 22.51 -12.37
C PRO A 260 25.21 21.89 -13.11
N GLU A 261 26.32 21.63 -12.43
CA GLU A 261 27.50 20.96 -12.98
C GLU A 261 27.24 19.51 -13.43
N ASP A 262 26.21 18.86 -12.91
CA ASP A 262 25.84 17.47 -13.20
C ASP A 262 24.80 17.35 -14.32
N ALA A 263 24.50 18.45 -15.03
CA ALA A 263 23.43 18.52 -16.03
C ALA A 263 23.56 17.48 -17.15
N THR A 264 24.78 17.17 -17.61
CA THR A 264 25.01 16.13 -18.61
C THR A 264 24.64 14.74 -18.09
N MET A 265 25.05 14.41 -16.86
CA MET A 265 24.69 13.14 -16.23
C MET A 265 23.18 13.04 -16.01
N TYR A 266 22.57 14.14 -15.54
CA TYR A 266 21.13 14.20 -15.37
C TYR A 266 20.39 14.00 -16.70
N ALA A 267 20.87 14.57 -17.81
CA ALA A 267 20.25 14.37 -19.12
C ALA A 267 20.26 12.89 -19.56
N MET A 268 21.36 12.17 -19.31
CA MET A 268 21.44 10.73 -19.61
C MET A 268 20.50 9.91 -18.71
N LEU A 269 20.46 10.23 -17.41
CA LEU A 269 19.51 9.63 -16.47
C LEU A 269 18.06 9.94 -16.85
N ALA A 270 17.79 11.15 -17.33
CA ALA A 270 16.47 11.54 -17.76
C ALA A 270 16.01 10.80 -19.01
N SER A 271 16.91 10.56 -19.97
CA SER A 271 16.61 9.68 -21.11
C SER A 271 16.28 8.27 -20.64
N PHE A 272 17.10 7.68 -19.76
CA PHE A 272 16.84 6.37 -19.18
C PHE A 272 15.45 6.29 -18.51
N ILE A 273 15.08 7.30 -17.73
CA ILE A 273 13.79 7.36 -17.02
C ILE A 273 12.61 7.53 -17.99
N ASN A 274 12.76 8.34 -19.04
CA ASN A 274 11.69 8.56 -20.02
C ASN A 274 11.41 7.33 -20.90
N ASP A 275 12.42 6.50 -21.13
CA ASP A 275 12.31 5.28 -21.94
C ASP A 275 11.88 4.04 -21.11
N ALA A 276 11.83 4.16 -19.78
CA ALA A 276 11.50 3.06 -18.88
C ALA A 276 9.99 2.78 -18.78
N SER A 277 9.64 1.50 -18.65
CA SER A 277 8.31 1.06 -18.25
C SER A 277 8.02 1.36 -16.77
N GLU A 278 6.76 1.36 -16.38
CA GLU A 278 6.37 1.58 -14.97
C GLU A 278 7.06 0.60 -14.01
N GLN A 279 7.16 -0.69 -14.35
CA GLN A 279 7.85 -1.71 -13.54
C GLN A 279 9.35 -1.43 -13.38
N GLU A 280 9.98 -0.87 -14.42
CA GLU A 280 11.39 -0.47 -14.36
C GLU A 280 11.57 0.78 -13.49
N LEU A 281 10.63 1.72 -13.54
CA LEU A 281 10.61 2.89 -12.66
C LEU A 281 10.39 2.49 -11.19
N GLU A 282 9.47 1.56 -10.92
CA GLU A 282 9.27 1.01 -9.57
C GLU A 282 10.55 0.34 -9.05
N SER A 283 11.23 -0.42 -9.91
CA SER A 283 12.50 -1.06 -9.57
C SER A 283 13.61 -0.05 -9.28
N LEU A 284 13.69 1.02 -10.09
CA LEU A 284 14.61 2.14 -9.87
C LEU A 284 14.31 2.86 -8.56
N LEU A 285 13.04 3.17 -8.28
CA LEU A 285 12.62 3.82 -7.04
C LEU A 285 12.95 2.94 -5.83
N LYS A 286 12.72 1.63 -5.92
CA LYS A 286 13.06 0.68 -4.86
C LYS A 286 14.56 0.64 -4.60
N PHE A 287 15.38 0.61 -5.65
CA PHE A 287 16.84 0.72 -5.56
C PHE A 287 17.27 2.03 -4.86
N ILE A 288 16.73 3.17 -5.30
CA ILE A 288 17.14 4.49 -4.79
C ILE A 288 16.65 4.74 -3.36
N THR A 289 15.43 4.33 -3.04
CA THR A 289 14.67 4.84 -1.88
C THR A 289 14.23 3.77 -0.90
N GLY A 290 14.27 2.50 -1.31
CA GLY A 290 13.74 1.35 -0.57
C GLY A 290 12.24 1.09 -0.78
N ILE A 291 11.55 1.93 -1.58
CA ILE A 291 10.10 1.79 -1.87
C ILE A 291 9.84 1.90 -3.37
N SER A 292 8.79 1.25 -3.87
CA SER A 292 8.41 1.26 -5.30
C SER A 292 7.59 2.48 -5.74
N SER A 293 7.30 3.42 -4.85
CA SER A 293 6.49 4.61 -5.14
C SER A 293 7.32 5.88 -5.11
N VAL A 294 6.85 6.93 -5.81
CA VAL A 294 7.55 8.22 -5.84
C VAL A 294 7.61 8.78 -4.42
N PRO A 295 8.81 9.07 -3.88
CA PRO A 295 8.96 9.50 -2.51
C PRO A 295 8.44 10.93 -2.33
N PHE A 296 7.89 11.22 -1.15
CA PHE A 296 7.55 12.59 -0.76
C PHE A 296 8.78 13.47 -0.51
N VAL A 297 9.95 12.85 -0.33
CA VAL A 297 11.24 13.52 -0.13
C VAL A 297 12.03 13.46 -1.43
N ARG A 298 12.66 14.57 -1.81
CA ARG A 298 13.47 14.64 -3.02
C ARG A 298 14.70 13.75 -2.94
N VAL A 299 15.04 13.13 -4.05
CA VAL A 299 16.25 12.31 -4.24
C VAL A 299 17.39 13.21 -4.71
N ALA A 300 18.53 13.20 -4.03
CA ALA A 300 19.73 13.87 -4.50
C ALA A 300 20.49 13.00 -5.51
N LEU A 301 20.74 13.53 -6.71
CA LEU A 301 21.73 12.98 -7.64
C LEU A 301 23.10 13.56 -7.29
N GLU A 302 24.08 12.68 -7.08
CA GLU A 302 25.47 13.06 -6.83
C GLU A 302 26.39 12.37 -7.83
N VAL A 303 27.15 13.17 -8.59
CA VAL A 303 28.19 12.64 -9.48
C VAL A 303 29.51 12.59 -8.73
N ASN A 304 30.11 11.40 -8.65
CA ASN A 304 31.36 11.18 -7.93
C ASN A 304 32.49 10.81 -8.89
N SER A 305 33.57 11.61 -8.90
CA SER A 305 34.75 11.41 -9.73
C SER A 305 35.68 10.29 -9.27
N THR A 306 35.55 9.83 -8.02
CA THR A 306 36.39 8.79 -7.42
C THR A 306 35.69 7.44 -7.32
N SER A 307 34.36 7.40 -7.40
CA SER A 307 33.60 6.15 -7.40
C SER A 307 33.68 5.47 -8.77
N THR A 308 33.76 4.15 -8.77
CA THR A 308 33.66 3.32 -9.99
C THR A 308 32.32 2.61 -10.11
N SER A 309 31.46 2.68 -9.10
CA SER A 309 30.20 1.94 -9.05
C SER A 309 29.00 2.86 -8.88
N ILE A 310 27.89 2.51 -9.53
CA ILE A 310 26.57 3.08 -9.26
C ILE A 310 26.13 2.59 -7.89
N PHE A 311 25.70 3.50 -7.03
CA PHE A 311 25.25 3.17 -5.69
C PHE A 311 24.07 4.05 -5.29
N ALA A 312 23.14 3.50 -4.53
CA ALA A 312 22.06 4.23 -3.91
C ALA A 312 22.18 4.19 -2.38
N SER A 313 22.07 5.36 -1.75
CA SER A 313 21.82 5.43 -0.32
C SER A 313 20.33 5.64 -0.10
N THR A 314 19.62 4.55 0.18
CA THR A 314 18.21 4.61 0.55
C THR A 314 18.01 5.54 1.74
N CYS A 315 18.84 5.44 2.78
CA CYS A 315 18.78 6.29 3.97
C CYS A 315 18.87 7.80 3.65
N LEU A 316 19.85 8.19 2.81
CA LEU A 316 20.09 9.59 2.48
C LEU A 316 19.25 10.09 1.29
N MET A 317 18.38 9.24 0.73
CA MET A 317 17.62 9.53 -0.49
C MET A 317 18.55 10.03 -1.59
N LYS A 318 19.60 9.25 -1.89
CA LYS A 318 20.68 9.68 -2.77
C LYS A 318 21.03 8.62 -3.80
N LEU A 319 21.11 9.03 -5.06
CA LEU A 319 21.68 8.24 -6.16
C LEU A 319 23.08 8.79 -6.47
N CYS A 320 24.10 7.94 -6.34
CA CYS A 320 25.48 8.26 -6.65
C CYS A 320 25.89 7.62 -7.98
N LEU A 321 26.25 8.46 -8.96
CA LEU A 321 26.71 8.02 -10.28
C LEU A 321 28.20 8.33 -10.47
N PRO A 322 29.03 7.34 -10.89
CA PRO A 322 30.41 7.58 -11.30
C PRO A 322 30.52 8.60 -12.43
N ALA A 323 31.44 9.57 -12.32
CA ALA A 323 31.64 10.60 -13.36
C ALA A 323 31.94 10.00 -14.74
N MET A 324 32.61 8.85 -14.79
CA MET A 324 32.94 8.14 -16.04
C MET A 324 31.70 7.72 -16.85
N LEU A 325 30.54 7.53 -16.21
CA LEU A 325 29.29 7.22 -16.93
C LEU A 325 28.86 8.34 -17.87
N GLY A 326 29.18 9.59 -17.54
CA GLY A 326 28.87 10.75 -18.38
C GLY A 326 29.70 10.82 -19.66
N THR A 327 30.67 9.91 -19.84
CA THR A 327 31.47 9.79 -21.07
C THR A 327 31.02 8.64 -21.98
N LEU A 328 30.07 7.82 -21.51
CA LEU A 328 29.53 6.70 -22.28
C LEU A 328 28.47 7.18 -23.28
N ASP A 329 28.17 6.35 -24.27
CA ASP A 329 26.93 6.48 -25.03
C ASP A 329 25.71 6.10 -24.18
N GLN A 330 24.52 6.49 -24.64
CA GLN A 330 23.27 6.28 -23.91
C GLN A 330 22.96 4.79 -23.70
N GLU A 331 23.29 3.91 -24.66
CA GLU A 331 23.01 2.48 -24.57
C GLU A 331 23.85 1.81 -23.47
N SER A 332 25.13 2.18 -23.40
CA SER A 332 26.07 1.73 -22.38
C SER A 332 25.71 2.27 -20.99
N PHE A 333 25.23 3.52 -20.92
CA PHE A 333 24.68 4.10 -19.69
C PHE A 333 23.45 3.32 -19.20
N ASN A 334 22.47 3.10 -20.08
CA ASN A 334 21.24 2.36 -19.77
C ASN A 334 21.54 0.95 -19.28
N SER A 335 22.50 0.27 -19.93
CA SER A 335 22.95 -1.07 -19.54
C SER A 335 23.58 -1.09 -18.15
N SER A 336 24.40 -0.07 -17.83
CA SER A 336 25.03 0.07 -16.51
C SER A 336 24.01 0.32 -15.40
N MET A 337 23.03 1.21 -15.64
CA MET A 337 21.93 1.47 -14.69
C MET A 337 21.10 0.21 -14.45
N SER A 338 20.72 -0.48 -15.52
CA SER A 338 19.92 -1.72 -15.43
C SER A 338 20.65 -2.82 -14.66
N ALA A 339 21.96 -2.95 -14.86
CA ALA A 339 22.78 -3.91 -14.13
C ALA A 339 22.83 -3.58 -12.63
N ALA A 340 22.99 -2.31 -12.25
CA ALA A 340 23.01 -1.89 -10.85
C ALA A 340 21.68 -2.17 -10.14
N ILE A 341 20.55 -1.81 -10.77
CA ILE A 341 19.20 -2.04 -10.22
C ILE A 341 18.93 -3.53 -9.99
N ARG A 342 19.44 -4.42 -10.86
CA ARG A 342 19.25 -5.87 -10.75
C ARG A 342 20.13 -6.54 -9.68
N GLN A 343 21.31 -5.98 -9.37
CA GLN A 343 22.24 -6.60 -8.42
C GLN A 343 21.78 -6.51 -6.96
N GLU A 344 20.96 -5.50 -6.59
CA GLU A 344 20.41 -5.37 -5.23
C GLU A 344 19.37 -6.42 -4.84
N GLY A 345 18.98 -7.31 -5.76
CA GLY A 345 18.25 -8.53 -5.38
C GLY A 345 19.07 -9.50 -4.51
N LYS A 346 20.38 -9.25 -4.29
CA LYS A 346 21.28 -10.19 -3.58
C LYS A 346 22.15 -9.61 -2.46
N GLU A 347 22.47 -8.32 -2.40
CA GLU A 347 23.41 -7.81 -1.38
C GLU A 347 23.05 -6.41 -0.90
N PHE A 348 22.57 -6.31 0.35
CA PHE A 348 22.60 -5.06 1.12
C PHE A 348 24.06 -4.74 1.47
N THR A 349 24.76 -4.03 0.60
CA THR A 349 26.11 -3.52 0.92
C THR A 349 25.98 -2.16 1.60
N SER A 350 26.17 -2.17 2.92
CA SER A 350 26.36 -0.99 3.75
C SER A 350 27.63 -0.23 3.35
N CYS A 351 27.58 1.10 3.41
CA CYS A 351 28.80 1.91 3.59
C CYS A 351 29.59 1.47 4.83
#